data_AF-A0A9X0CTD1-F1
#
_entry.id   AF-A0A9X0CTD1-F1
#
_cell.length_a   1.000
_cell.length_b   1.000
_cell.length_c   1.000
_cell.angle_alpha   90.00
_cell.angle_beta   90.00
_cell.angle_gamma   90.00
#
_symmetry.space_group_name_H-M   'P 1'
#
loop_
_entity.id
_entity.type
_entity.pdbx_description
1 polymer ?
#
loop_
_entity_poly.entity_id
_entity_poly.type
_entity_poly.pdbx_seq_one_letter_code
_entity_poly.pdbx_strand_id
1 'polypeptide(L)'
;MARVLGLLQLFLILLFAIANSFRNWQECFNGCLNNCQCLSFNFNEGNTTENCELNDANTKLAPEALKEKEEFVYYELVTTYYDKNVRIF
;
A
#
# COMPACT_ATOMS: atom_id res chain seq x y z
N MET A 1 14.30 20.35 22.35
CA MET A 1 13.28 19.27 22.49
C MET A 1 12.70 18.80 21.15
N ALA A 2 13.45 18.82 20.03
CA ALA A 2 12.94 18.43 18.70
C ALA A 2 13.60 17.16 18.10
N ARG A 3 14.72 16.69 18.66
CA ARG A 3 15.46 15.52 18.12
C ARG A 3 14.91 14.16 18.58
N VAL A 4 14.29 14.09 19.75
CA VAL A 4 13.70 12.85 20.29
C VAL A 4 12.39 12.48 19.54
N LEU A 5 11.66 13.48 19.05
CA LEU A 5 10.41 13.28 18.30
C LEU A 5 10.64 12.58 16.96
N GLY A 6 11.74 12.91 16.26
CA GLY A 6 12.07 12.31 14.96
C GLY A 6 12.48 10.84 15.04
N LEU A 7 13.28 10.47 16.04
CA LEU A 7 13.63 9.07 16.29
C LEU A 7 12.42 8.25 16.73
N LEU A 8 11.57 8.77 17.61
CA LEU A 8 10.35 8.07 18.03
C LEU A 8 9.35 7.89 16.88
N GLN A 9 9.18 8.91 16.01
CA GLN A 9 8.39 8.78 14.78
C GLN A 9 8.99 7.76 13.81
N LEU A 10 10.31 7.78 13.58
CA LEU A 10 10.99 6.79 12.75
C LEU A 10 10.83 5.38 13.33
N PHE A 11 11.00 5.21 14.65
CA PHE A 11 10.79 3.94 15.34
C PHE A 11 9.34 3.47 15.24
N LEU A 12 8.35 4.35 15.37
CA LEU A 12 6.94 4.03 15.17
C LEU A 12 6.67 3.61 13.72
N ILE A 13 7.19 4.34 12.73
CA ILE A 13 7.08 4.00 11.30
C ILE A 13 7.73 2.64 11.03
N LEU A 14 8.90 2.38 11.59
CA LEU A 14 9.56 1.07 11.53
C LEU A 14 8.70 -0.01 12.21
N LEU A 15 8.17 0.23 13.42
CA LEU A 15 7.29 -0.72 14.12
C LEU A 15 6.02 -1.05 13.34
N PHE A 16 5.39 -0.05 12.70
CA PHE A 16 4.25 -0.28 11.80
C PHE A 16 4.67 -1.01 10.53
N ALA A 17 5.86 -0.75 9.99
CA ALA A 17 6.40 -1.46 8.82
C ALA A 17 6.79 -2.92 9.13
N ILE A 18 7.18 -3.23 10.38
CA ILE A 18 7.66 -4.56 10.82
C ILE A 18 6.49 -5.51 11.18
N ALA A 19 5.23 -5.04 11.20
CA ALA A 19 4.07 -5.85 11.57
C ALA A 19 2.81 -5.56 10.72
N ASN A 20 2.93 -5.59 9.39
CA ASN A 20 1.77 -5.60 8.49
C ASN A 20 1.26 -7.05 8.28
N SER A 21 0.99 -7.74 9.39
CA SER A 21 0.29 -9.03 9.36
C SER A 21 -1.21 -8.77 9.47
N PHE A 22 -1.90 -8.96 8.36
CA PHE A 22 -3.36 -8.90 8.25
C PHE A 22 -3.91 -10.32 8.21
N ARG A 23 -5.07 -10.60 8.80
CA ARG A 23 -5.55 -11.99 8.87
C ARG A 23 -5.99 -12.55 7.52
N ASN A 24 -6.35 -11.67 6.60
CA ASN A 24 -6.86 -11.99 5.27
C ASN A 24 -6.74 -10.77 4.35
N TRP A 25 -7.00 -10.97 3.07
CA TRP A 25 -6.91 -9.90 2.07
C TRP A 25 -7.91 -8.77 2.33
N GLN A 26 -9.06 -9.03 2.97
CA GLN A 26 -10.05 -7.99 3.28
C GLN A 26 -9.54 -7.00 4.33
N GLU A 27 -8.80 -7.48 5.34
CA GLU A 27 -8.19 -6.58 6.31
C GLU A 27 -7.08 -5.75 5.65
N CYS A 28 -6.29 -6.33 4.73
CA CYS A 28 -5.29 -5.60 3.95
C CYS A 28 -5.95 -4.53 3.04
N PHE A 29 -7.08 -4.87 2.41
CA PHE A 29 -7.92 -3.93 1.66
C PHE A 29 -8.41 -2.77 2.53
N ASN A 30 -8.91 -3.05 3.75
CA ASN A 30 -9.31 -2.00 4.70
C ASN A 30 -8.10 -1.15 5.13
N GLY A 31 -6.92 -1.75 5.29
CA GLY A 31 -5.66 -1.02 5.52
C GLY A 31 -5.36 -0.04 4.37
N CYS A 32 -5.52 -0.49 3.13
CA CYS A 32 -5.37 0.36 1.95
C CYS A 32 -6.40 1.50 1.93
N LEU A 33 -7.68 1.22 2.19
CA LEU A 33 -8.72 2.26 2.25
C LEU A 33 -8.46 3.34 3.32
N ASN A 34 -7.84 2.97 4.44
CA ASN A 34 -7.50 3.91 5.52
C ASN A 34 -6.18 4.66 5.28
N ASN A 35 -5.38 4.25 4.29
CA ASN A 35 -4.18 4.94 3.88
C ASN A 35 -4.46 5.75 2.61
N CYS A 36 -4.56 7.07 2.74
CA CYS A 36 -4.89 7.97 1.62
C CYS A 36 -3.90 7.91 0.43
N GLN A 37 -2.71 7.38 0.61
CA GLN A 37 -1.73 7.21 -0.46
C GLN A 37 -1.85 5.84 -1.15
N CYS A 38 -2.58 4.89 -0.59
CA CYS A 38 -2.68 3.54 -1.11
C CYS A 38 -3.59 3.49 -2.35
N LEU A 39 -3.05 2.95 -3.44
CA LEU A 39 -3.73 2.78 -4.73
C LEU A 39 -3.92 1.30 -5.11
N SER A 40 -3.06 0.44 -4.59
CA SER A 40 -3.11 -1.02 -4.76
C SER A 40 -2.45 -1.69 -3.55
N PHE A 41 -2.62 -3.00 -3.42
CA PHE A 41 -1.91 -3.78 -2.42
C PHE A 41 -1.59 -5.19 -2.91
N ASN A 42 -0.55 -5.79 -2.33
CA ASN A 42 -0.21 -7.19 -2.55
C ASN A 42 -0.57 -7.99 -1.30
N PHE A 43 -1.17 -9.17 -1.46
CA PHE A 43 -1.49 -10.08 -0.36
C PHE A 43 -0.90 -11.48 -0.58
N ASN A 44 -0.20 -12.02 0.42
CA ASN A 44 0.31 -13.40 0.42
C ASN A 44 -0.35 -14.21 1.54
N GLU A 45 -1.16 -15.20 1.19
CA GLU A 45 -1.89 -16.01 2.18
C GLU A 45 -0.99 -16.97 2.97
N GLY A 46 0.18 -17.34 2.43
CA GLY A 46 1.14 -18.25 3.05
C GLY A 46 2.09 -17.61 4.08
N ASN A 47 2.33 -16.30 4.00
CA ASN A 47 3.26 -15.58 4.87
C ASN A 47 2.55 -14.91 6.05
N THR A 48 2.60 -15.48 7.25
CA THR A 48 1.85 -14.92 8.41
C THR A 48 2.50 -13.69 9.05
N THR A 49 3.72 -13.33 8.70
CA THR A 49 4.46 -12.22 9.32
C THR A 49 4.42 -10.92 8.51
N GLU A 50 4.42 -11.01 7.18
CA GLU A 50 4.40 -9.88 6.26
C GLU A 50 3.57 -10.23 5.02
N ASN A 51 2.26 -10.44 5.23
CA ASN A 51 1.36 -10.81 4.13
C ASN A 51 0.80 -9.63 3.35
N CYS A 52 0.86 -8.40 3.85
CA CYS A 52 0.24 -7.25 3.20
C CYS A 52 1.27 -6.17 2.87
N GLU A 53 1.33 -5.80 1.58
CA GLU A 53 2.15 -4.71 1.07
C GLU A 53 1.22 -3.65 0.47
N LEU A 54 1.14 -2.48 1.11
CA LEU A 54 0.35 -1.34 0.60
C LEU A 54 1.21 -0.52 -0.38
N ASN A 55 0.67 -0.23 -1.55
CA ASN A 55 1.40 0.46 -2.63
C ASN A 55 0.76 1.82 -2.93
N ASP A 56 1.59 2.81 -3.22
CA ASP A 56 1.18 4.13 -3.73
C ASP A 56 1.19 4.22 -5.28
N ALA A 57 1.24 3.06 -5.93
CA ALA A 57 1.24 2.89 -7.38
C ALA A 57 0.15 1.90 -7.82
N ASN A 58 -0.21 1.97 -9.10
CA ASN A 58 -1.14 1.03 -9.73
C ASN A 58 -0.91 0.96 -11.25
N THR A 59 -1.66 0.10 -11.94
CA THR A 59 -1.49 -0.15 -13.38
C THR A 59 -1.81 1.05 -14.27
N LYS A 60 -2.49 2.07 -13.75
CA LYS A 60 -2.96 3.23 -14.53
C LYS A 60 -2.07 4.47 -14.35
N LEU A 61 -1.61 4.73 -13.13
CA LEU A 61 -0.88 5.95 -12.78
C LEU A 61 0.64 5.77 -12.81
N ALA A 62 1.15 4.58 -12.49
CA ALA A 62 2.57 4.29 -12.44
C ALA A 62 2.84 2.80 -12.74
N PRO A 63 2.46 2.28 -13.93
CA PRO A 63 2.67 0.88 -14.27
C PRO A 63 4.14 0.45 -14.23
N GLU A 64 5.07 1.35 -14.50
CA GLU A 64 6.52 1.12 -14.46
C GLU A 64 7.07 0.91 -13.04
N ALA A 65 6.32 1.32 -12.00
CA ALA A 65 6.68 1.07 -10.62
C ALA A 65 6.32 -0.36 -10.16
N LEU A 66 5.50 -1.08 -10.92
CA LEU A 66 5.04 -2.42 -10.59
C LEU A 66 6.04 -3.48 -11.07
N LYS A 67 6.32 -4.45 -10.21
CA LYS A 67 7.12 -5.63 -10.52
C LYS A 67 6.38 -6.88 -10.09
N GLU A 68 6.44 -7.90 -10.93
CA GLU A 68 5.91 -9.22 -10.58
C GLU A 68 6.65 -9.76 -9.34
N LYS A 69 5.87 -10.35 -8.43
CA LYS A 69 6.36 -10.92 -7.17
C LYS A 69 5.65 -12.26 -6.97
N GLU A 70 6.44 -13.33 -6.97
CA GLU A 70 5.92 -14.68 -6.73
C GLU A 70 5.23 -14.77 -5.37
N GLU A 71 4.22 -15.64 -5.26
CA GLU A 71 3.45 -15.93 -4.03
C GLU A 71 2.55 -14.79 -3.51
N PHE A 72 2.57 -13.61 -4.14
CA PHE A 72 1.69 -12.50 -3.82
C PHE A 72 0.59 -12.32 -4.88
N VAL A 73 -0.63 -12.08 -4.42
CA VAL A 73 -1.76 -11.70 -5.27
C VAL A 73 -1.89 -10.17 -5.25
N TYR A 74 -1.94 -9.57 -6.44
CA TYR A 74 -2.10 -8.13 -6.62
C TYR A 74 -3.58 -7.72 -6.66
N TYR A 75 -3.93 -6.68 -5.90
CA TYR A 75 -5.27 -6.09 -5.86
C TYR A 75 -5.18 -4.58 -6.12
N GLU A 76 -6.04 -4.08 -6.99
CA GLU A 76 -6.12 -2.65 -7.30
C GLU A 76 -7.46 -2.06 -6.83
N LEU A 77 -7.43 -0.87 -6.24
CA LEU A 77 -8.66 -0.17 -5.89
C LEU A 77 -9.35 0.29 -7.18
N VAL A 78 -10.60 -0.14 -7.36
CA VAL A 78 -11.42 0.33 -8.48
C VAL A 78 -11.83 1.78 -8.21
N THR A 79 -11.11 2.70 -8.83
CA THR A 79 -11.44 4.13 -8.81
C THR A 79 -11.34 4.74 -10.21
N THR A 80 -12.13 5.78 -10.44
CA THR A 80 -12.07 6.57 -11.67
C THR A 80 -10.94 7.56 -11.58
N TYR A 81 -9.86 7.29 -12.30
CA TYR A 81 -8.79 8.27 -12.49
C TYR A 81 -9.22 9.22 -13.60
N TYR A 82 -9.55 10.46 -13.25
CA TYR A 82 -9.76 11.50 -14.24
C TYR A 82 -8.42 11.76 -14.93
N ASP A 83 -8.36 11.52 -16.25
CA ASP A 83 -7.19 11.93 -17.02
C ASP A 83 -7.14 13.45 -17.02
N LYS A 84 -6.19 14.01 -16.28
CA LYS A 84 -5.88 15.45 -16.27
C LYS A 84 -5.52 16.00 -17.66
N ASN A 85 -5.25 15.14 -18.64
CA ASN A 85 -5.03 15.50 -20.03
C ASN A 85 -6.33 15.53 -20.87
N VAL A 86 -7.45 15.01 -20.37
CA VAL A 86 -8.78 15.22 -20.97
C VAL A 86 -9.27 16.58 -20.50
N ARG A 87 -8.98 17.62 -21.30
CA ARG A 87 -9.68 18.90 -21.17
C ARG A 87 -11.16 18.65 -21.49
N ILE A 88 -12.01 18.75 -20.47
CA ILE A 88 -13.45 18.92 -20.70
C ILE A 88 -13.59 20.38 -21.16
N PHE A 89 -13.88 20.55 -22.46
CA PHE A 89 -14.23 21.84 -23.07
C PHE A 89 -15.65 22.25 -22.67
#